data_AF-A0A091BXR5-F1
#
_entry.id   AF-A0A091BXR5-F1
#
_cell.length_a   1.000
_cell.length_b   1.000
_cell.length_c   1.000
_cell.angle_alpha   90.00
_cell.angle_beta   90.00
_cell.angle_gamma   90.00
#
_symmetry.space_group_name_H-M   'P 1'
#
loop_
_entity.id
_entity.type
_entity.pdbx_description
1 polymer ?
#
loop_
_entity_poly.entity_id
_entity_poly.type
_entity_poly.pdbx_seq_one_letter_code
_entity_poly.pdbx_strand_id
1 'polypeptide(L)' 'MGEVQITKRDLPADNKVNVIARVVKKDCELIEYIKPGHLFKLKERRDPNSE' A
#
# COMPACT_ATOMS: atom_id res chain seq x y z
N MET A 1 1.31 -1.72 -18.99
CA MET A 1 1.48 -0.55 -18.10
C MET A 1 0.13 -0.30 -17.46
N GLY A 2 0.02 -0.28 -16.13
CA GLY A 2 -1.28 -0.13 -15.44
C GLY A 2 -1.51 -1.09 -14.27
N GLU A 3 -0.57 -2.01 -14.00
CA GLU A 3 -0.62 -2.80 -12.78
C GLU A 3 -0.23 -1.93 -11.57
N VAL A 4 -1.01 -2.02 -10.50
CA VAL A 4 -0.72 -1.39 -9.21
C VAL A 4 -0.29 -2.48 -8.24
N GLN A 5 0.84 -2.27 -7.57
CA GLN A 5 1.44 -3.23 -6.65
C GLN A 5 1.56 -2.65 -5.25
N ILE A 6 1.45 -3.52 -4.25
CA ILE A 6 1.78 -3.22 -2.85
C ILE A 6 2.93 -4.14 -2.47
N THR A 7 4.05 -3.57 -2.03
CA THR A 7 5.21 -4.34 -1.62
C THR A 7 5.04 -4.80 -0.17
N LYS A 8 5.21 -6.11 0.09
CA LYS A 8 5.20 -6.68 1.45
C LYS A 8 6.56 -6.56 2.16
N ARG A 9 7.60 -6.21 1.40
CA ARG A 9 8.98 -6.05 1.83
C ARG A 9 9.58 -4.86 1.12
N ASP A 10 10.64 -4.31 1.68
CA ASP A 10 11.40 -3.28 1.01
C ASP A 10 12.05 -3.86 -0.27
N LEU A 11 11.92 -3.10 -1.35
CA LEU A 11 12.55 -3.41 -2.63
C LEU A 11 13.57 -2.30 -2.95
N PRO A 12 14.66 -2.63 -3.64
CA PRO A 12 15.59 -1.61 -4.13
C PRO A 12 14.86 -0.67 -5.09
N ALA A 13 15.36 0.57 -5.20
CA ALA A 13 14.84 1.53 -6.16
C ALA A 13 14.99 1.00 -7.60
N ASP A 14 13.91 1.10 -8.38
CA ASP A 14 13.88 0.71 -9.80
C ASP A 14 13.29 1.85 -10.63
N ASN A 15 14.04 2.31 -11.64
CA ASN A 15 13.65 3.43 -12.52
C ASN A 15 12.44 3.12 -13.40
N LYS A 16 12.02 1.85 -13.49
CA LYS A 16 10.83 1.43 -14.24
C LYS A 16 9.57 1.39 -13.37
N VAL A 17 9.71 1.57 -12.05
CA VAL A 17 8.62 1.46 -11.08
C VAL A 17 8.42 2.81 -10.40
N ASN A 18 7.26 3.41 -10.61
CA ASN A 18 6.88 4.64 -9.94
C ASN A 18 6.31 4.34 -8.56
N VAL A 19 6.87 4.94 -7.51
CA VAL A 19 6.31 4.89 -6.16
C VAL A 19 5.33 6.04 -6.00
N ILE A 20 4.05 5.72 -5.83
CA ILE A 20 2.96 6.73 -5.78
C ILE A 20 2.59 7.08 -4.33
N ALA A 21 2.67 6.13 -3.40
CA ALA A 21 2.31 6.30 -1.99
C ALA A 21 2.99 5.25 -1.09
N ARG A 22 2.92 5.46 0.23
CA ARG A 22 3.38 4.49 1.23
C ARG A 22 2.27 4.19 2.24
N VAL A 23 2.05 2.92 2.54
CA VAL A 23 1.14 2.49 3.61
C VAL A 23 1.67 2.98 4.97
N VAL A 24 0.78 3.48 5.82
CA VAL A 24 1.14 3.96 7.16
C VAL A 24 1.58 2.78 8.02
N LYS A 25 2.56 3.01 8.92
CA LYS A 25 3.16 1.94 9.74
C LYS A 25 2.11 1.11 10.50
N LYS A 26 1.04 1.74 10.97
CA LYS A 26 -0.06 1.10 11.70
C LYS A 26 -0.80 0.03 10.88
N ASP A 27 -0.92 0.25 9.57
CA ASP A 27 -1.70 -0.61 8.68
C ASP A 27 -0.82 -1.59 7.89
N CYS A 28 0.52 -1.52 8.02
CA CYS A 28 1.44 -2.44 7.37
C CYS A 28 1.16 -3.90 7.73
N GLU A 29 0.83 -4.19 8.99
CA GLU A 29 0.50 -5.55 9.45
C GLU A 29 -0.79 -6.09 8.80
N LEU A 30 -1.71 -5.22 8.35
CA LEU A 30 -2.94 -5.66 7.67
C LEU A 30 -2.65 -6.29 6.30
N ILE A 31 -1.53 -5.95 5.67
CA ILE A 31 -1.13 -6.48 4.36
C ILE A 31 -0.86 -8.00 4.43
N GLU A 32 -0.40 -8.49 5.59
CA GLU A 32 -0.17 -9.92 5.85
C GLU A 32 -1.46 -10.73 5.72
N TYR A 33 -2.62 -10.13 6.05
CA TYR A 33 -3.92 -10.79 6.03
C TYR A 33 -4.54 -10.87 4.63
N ILE A 34 -3.96 -10.21 3.62
CA ILE A 34 -4.42 -10.27 2.23
C ILE A 34 -4.01 -11.63 1.64
N LYS A 35 -4.96 -12.58 1.63
CA LYS A 35 -4.83 -13.90 0.98
C LYS A 35 -5.47 -13.92 -0.42
N PRO A 36 -5.20 -14.94 -1.27
CA PRO A 36 -5.83 -15.06 -2.58
C PRO A 36 -7.36 -14.96 -2.50
N GLY A 37 -7.95 -14.18 -3.40
CA GLY A 37 -9.41 -13.94 -3.44
C GLY A 37 -9.93 -12.86 -2.49
N HIS A 38 -9.11 -12.31 -1.58
CA HIS A 38 -9.54 -11.19 -0.75
C HIS A 38 -9.56 -9.88 -1.53
N LEU A 39 -10.63 -9.13 -1.32
CA LEU A 39 -10.74 -7.75 -1.76
C LEU A 39 -10.16 -6.82 -0.69
N PHE A 40 -9.41 -5.82 -1.13
CA PHE A 40 -8.90 -4.76 -0.26
C PHE A 40 -9.10 -3.41 -0.96
N LYS A 41 -9.12 -2.33 -0.16
CA LYS A 41 -9.25 -0.97 -0.68
C LYS A 41 -8.23 -0.07 -0.01
N LEU A 42 -7.47 0.65 -0.82
CA LEU A 42 -6.60 1.73 -0.35
C LEU A 42 -7.44 2.98 -0.10
N LYS A 43 -7.17 3.66 1.01
CA LYS A 43 -7.77 4.94 1.34
C LYS A 43 -6.65 5.91 1.70
N GLU A 44 -6.86 7.18 1.41
CA GLU A 44 -5.99 8.22 1.94
C GLU A 44 -6.00 8.17 3.46
N ARG A 45 -4.86 8.53 4.05
CA ARG A 45 -4.78 8.66 5.50
C ARG A 45 -5.76 9.75 5.89
N ARG A 46 -6.86 9.37 6.54
CA ARG A 46 -7.73 10.35 7.19
C ARG A 46 -6.92 10.97 8.30
N ASP A 47 -6.58 12.25 8.15
CA ASP A 47 -6.15 13.05 9.27
C ASP A 47 -7.27 12.99 10.32
N PRO A 48 -6.99 12.55 11.55
CA PRO A 48 -7.98 12.55 12.62
C PRO A 48 -8.43 13.98 13.03
N ASN A 49 -7.93 15.01 12.34
CA ASN A 49 -8.16 16.43 12.58
C ASN A 49 -8.88 17.15 11.44
N SER A 50 -9.38 16.44 10.42
CA SER A 50 -10.29 17.03 9.42
C SER A 50 -11.73 16.77 9.87
N GLU A 51 -12.31 17.77 10.53
CA GLU A 51 -13.77 17.93 10.68
C GLU A 51 -14.45 18.10 9.32
#